data_AF-A0A094PRG2-F1
#
_entry.id   AF-A0A094PRG2-F1
#
_cell.length_a   1.000
_cell.length_b   1.000
_cell.length_c   1.000
_cell.angle_alpha   90.00
_cell.angle_beta   90.00
_cell.angle_gamma   90.00
#
_symmetry.space_group_name_H-M   'P 1'
#
loop_
_entity.id
_entity.type
_entity.pdbx_description
1 polymer ?
#
loop_
_entity_poly.entity_id
_entity_poly.type
_entity_poly.pdbx_seq_one_letter_code
_entity_poly.pdbx_strand_id
1 'polypeptide(L)'
;ARAGRQLLEALGLRERKNVDLIACPSCGRAEIDVIEVANRAQLAFADKKIPLQIAVMGCVVNGPGEAREADLGIAAGNKRGHLFVKGRNVAVVPESEMVEALVDWATYINEHGVDAAIARVDTALAEREATKDRNALLQEKGDDANHSNEKIVEIRKTISGN
;
A
#
# COMPACT_ATOMS: atom_id res chain seq x y z
N ALA A 1 -26.80 -0.88 -11.04
CA ALA A 1 -26.54 -0.13 -9.78
C ALA A 1 -25.19 -0.47 -9.11
N ARG A 2 -24.09 -0.68 -9.86
CA ARG A 2 -22.75 -0.97 -9.28
C ARG A 2 -22.15 0.26 -8.59
N ALA A 3 -22.06 1.38 -9.32
CA ALA A 3 -21.49 2.64 -8.83
C ALA A 3 -22.17 3.15 -7.55
N GLY A 4 -23.50 3.10 -7.49
CA GLY A 4 -24.23 3.54 -6.28
C GLY A 4 -23.91 2.72 -5.03
N ARG A 5 -23.65 1.42 -5.16
CA ARG A 5 -23.23 0.58 -4.01
C ARG A 5 -21.83 0.96 -3.52
N GLN A 6 -20.89 1.12 -4.46
CA GLN A 6 -19.52 1.52 -4.15
C GLN A 6 -19.47 2.90 -3.48
N LEU A 7 -20.29 3.85 -3.94
CA LEU A 7 -20.38 5.18 -3.32
C LEU A 7 -20.86 5.09 -1.86
N LEU A 8 -21.93 4.33 -1.60
CA LEU A 8 -22.45 4.17 -0.23
C LEU A 8 -21.45 3.43 0.67
N GLU A 9 -20.73 2.45 0.13
CA GLU A 9 -19.68 1.70 0.83
C GLU A 9 -18.48 2.59 1.18
N ALA A 10 -18.04 3.47 0.25
CA ALA A 10 -16.96 4.42 0.47
C ALA A 10 -17.31 5.49 1.52
N LEU A 11 -18.57 5.90 1.59
CA LEU A 11 -19.06 6.87 2.58
C LEU A 11 -19.44 6.24 3.93
N GLY A 12 -19.29 4.93 4.09
CA GLY A 12 -19.70 4.22 5.31
C GLY A 12 -21.22 4.16 5.53
N LEU A 13 -22.02 4.49 4.50
CA LEU A 13 -23.49 4.46 4.53
C LEU A 13 -24.05 3.08 4.21
N ARG A 14 -23.17 2.13 3.85
CA ARG A 14 -23.49 0.73 3.58
C ARG A 14 -22.32 -0.13 4.01
N GLU A 15 -22.62 -1.24 4.68
CA GLU A 15 -21.62 -2.25 5.01
C GLU A 15 -20.99 -2.84 3.75
N ARG A 16 -19.66 -2.91 3.76
CA ARG A 16 -18.89 -3.59 2.73
C ARG A 16 -19.08 -5.10 2.87
N LYS A 17 -19.10 -5.80 1.73
CA LYS A 17 -19.18 -7.27 1.67
C LYS A 17 -17.98 -7.93 1.00
N ASN A 18 -17.25 -7.15 0.20
CA ASN A 18 -16.10 -7.58 -0.58
C ASN A 18 -14.93 -6.67 -0.24
N VAL A 19 -13.75 -7.03 -0.74
CA VAL A 19 -12.54 -6.23 -0.56
C VAL A 19 -12.70 -4.88 -1.22
N ASP A 20 -12.33 -3.83 -0.49
CA ASP A 20 -12.11 -2.49 -1.03
C ASP A 20 -10.61 -2.31 -1.23
N LEU A 21 -10.16 -2.43 -2.49
CA LEU A 21 -8.73 -2.33 -2.82
C LEU A 21 -8.39 -0.87 -3.16
N ILE A 22 -7.48 -0.29 -2.39
CA ILE A 22 -6.91 1.03 -2.65
C ILE A 22 -5.45 0.88 -3.07
N ALA A 23 -4.98 1.76 -3.95
CA ALA A 23 -3.59 1.79 -4.37
C ALA A 23 -3.11 3.23 -4.46
N CYS A 24 -1.82 3.47 -4.19
CA CYS A 24 -1.26 4.79 -4.43
C CYS A 24 -1.25 5.09 -5.95
N PRO A 25 -1.32 6.38 -6.34
CA PRO A 25 -1.24 6.77 -7.75
C PRO A 25 0.14 6.54 -8.38
N SER A 26 1.09 5.96 -7.64
CA SER A 26 2.54 5.96 -7.91
C SER A 26 3.19 7.34 -7.76
N CYS A 27 4.53 7.37 -7.75
CA CYS A 27 5.36 8.57 -7.74
C CYS A 27 6.82 8.20 -8.09
N GLY A 28 7.74 9.17 -8.14
CA GLY A 28 9.17 8.91 -8.42
C GLY A 28 9.85 7.97 -7.41
N ARG A 29 9.25 7.75 -6.23
CA ARG A 29 9.74 6.76 -5.27
C ARG A 29 9.30 5.33 -5.55
N ALA A 30 8.31 5.10 -6.42
CA ALA A 30 7.81 3.76 -6.67
C ALA A 30 8.94 2.80 -7.08
N GLU A 31 8.92 1.60 -6.51
CA GLU A 31 9.88 0.52 -6.76
C GLU A 31 9.26 -0.66 -7.53
N ILE A 32 7.94 -0.60 -7.78
CA ILE A 32 7.17 -1.63 -8.50
C ILE A 32 6.18 -0.98 -9.48
N ASP A 33 5.68 -1.78 -10.42
CA ASP A 33 4.46 -1.42 -11.16
C ASP A 33 3.23 -1.59 -10.24
N VAL A 34 2.82 -0.48 -9.64
CA VAL A 34 1.67 -0.44 -8.71
C VAL A 34 0.38 -0.87 -9.41
N ILE A 35 0.21 -0.53 -10.69
CA ILE A 35 -1.01 -0.84 -11.45
C ILE A 35 -1.08 -2.35 -11.69
N GLU A 36 0.03 -2.96 -12.09
CA GLU A 36 0.10 -4.42 -12.30
C GLU A 36 -0.22 -5.18 -10.99
N VAL A 37 0.43 -4.81 -9.89
CA VAL A 37 0.23 -5.48 -8.60
C VAL A 37 -1.19 -5.26 -8.07
N ALA A 38 -1.75 -4.06 -8.22
CA ALA A 38 -3.13 -3.77 -7.84
C ALA A 38 -4.13 -4.59 -8.67
N ASN A 39 -3.92 -4.70 -9.99
CA ASN A 39 -4.78 -5.52 -10.85
C ASN A 39 -4.71 -7.01 -10.47
N ARG A 40 -3.51 -7.53 -10.20
CA ARG A 40 -3.32 -8.91 -9.71
C ARG A 40 -4.02 -9.14 -8.38
N ALA A 41 -3.92 -8.20 -7.45
CA ALA A 41 -4.64 -8.26 -6.18
C ALA A 41 -6.16 -8.22 -6.39
N GLN A 42 -6.66 -7.32 -7.25
CA GLN A 42 -8.09 -7.22 -7.55
C GLN A 42 -8.65 -8.54 -8.12
N LEU A 43 -7.90 -9.20 -9.01
CA LEU A 43 -8.25 -10.53 -9.54
C LEU A 43 -8.24 -11.59 -8.44
N ALA A 44 -7.21 -11.62 -7.59
CA ALA A 44 -7.09 -12.59 -6.50
C ALA A 44 -8.22 -12.47 -5.45
N PHE A 45 -8.79 -11.27 -5.30
CA PHE A 45 -9.90 -11.00 -4.38
C PHE A 45 -11.29 -11.00 -5.04
N ALA A 46 -11.39 -11.17 -6.36
CA ALA A 46 -12.64 -10.99 -7.11
C ALA A 46 -13.84 -11.80 -6.57
N ASP A 47 -13.58 -13.03 -6.13
CA ASP A 47 -14.61 -13.96 -5.64
C ASP A 47 -14.66 -14.07 -4.10
N LYS A 48 -13.88 -13.25 -3.38
CA LYS A 48 -13.77 -13.32 -1.92
C LYS A 48 -14.72 -12.32 -1.24
N LYS A 49 -15.55 -12.82 -0.34
CA LYS A 49 -16.45 -12.02 0.51
C LYS A 49 -15.77 -11.60 1.81
N ILE A 50 -14.74 -10.77 1.68
CA ILE A 50 -13.92 -10.28 2.79
C ILE A 50 -14.16 -8.77 2.91
N PRO A 51 -14.83 -8.26 3.96
CA PRO A 51 -15.22 -6.85 4.06
C PRO A 51 -14.08 -5.95 4.57
N LEU A 52 -12.86 -6.17 4.09
CA LEU A 52 -11.65 -5.42 4.48
C LEU A 52 -11.27 -4.39 3.42
N GLN A 53 -10.72 -3.26 3.86
CA GLN A 53 -9.99 -2.35 2.99
C GLN A 53 -8.52 -2.77 2.93
N ILE A 54 -8.02 -3.00 1.71
CA ILE A 54 -6.66 -3.50 1.46
C ILE A 54 -5.89 -2.48 0.63
N ALA A 55 -4.67 -2.15 1.05
CA ALA A 55 -3.82 -1.15 0.41
C ALA A 55 -2.62 -1.76 -0.33
N VAL A 56 -2.38 -1.34 -1.58
CA VAL A 56 -1.17 -1.66 -2.36
C VAL A 56 -0.37 -0.39 -2.63
N MET A 57 0.84 -0.31 -2.10
CA MET A 57 1.64 0.91 -2.12
C MET A 57 2.98 0.66 -2.83
N GLY A 58 3.36 1.59 -3.71
CA GLY A 58 4.56 1.46 -4.54
C GLY A 58 5.88 1.76 -3.84
N CYS A 59 5.88 2.34 -2.63
CA CYS A 59 7.11 2.61 -1.89
C CYS A 59 6.91 2.50 -0.37
N VAL A 60 7.96 2.12 0.36
CA VAL A 60 8.01 2.05 1.83
C VAL A 60 8.09 3.40 2.54
N VAL A 61 8.32 4.49 1.82
CA VAL A 61 8.45 5.83 2.40
C VAL A 61 7.08 6.43 2.72
N ASN A 62 6.27 6.67 1.68
CA ASN A 62 4.95 7.27 1.85
C ASN A 62 3.85 6.21 2.02
N GLY A 63 4.05 5.02 1.44
CA GLY A 63 3.03 3.96 1.39
C GLY A 63 2.43 3.62 2.74
N PRO A 64 3.22 3.35 3.80
CA PRO A 64 2.68 3.04 5.12
C PRO A 64 1.81 4.18 5.71
N GLY A 65 2.13 5.43 5.41
CA GLY A 65 1.35 6.60 5.86
C GLY A 65 0.04 6.75 5.09
N GLU A 66 0.09 6.63 3.77
CA GLU A 66 -1.09 6.69 2.88
C GLU A 66 -2.08 5.54 3.16
N ALA A 67 -1.58 4.40 3.60
CA ALA A 67 -2.35 3.19 3.86
C ALA A 67 -2.75 2.99 5.33
N ARG A 68 -2.48 3.96 6.22
CA ARG A 68 -2.62 3.78 7.68
C ARG A 68 -4.02 3.36 8.13
N GLU A 69 -5.05 3.88 7.46
CA GLU A 69 -6.46 3.61 7.78
C GLU A 69 -6.95 2.26 7.23
N ALA A 70 -6.22 1.67 6.28
CA ALA A 70 -6.56 0.36 5.73
C ALA A 70 -6.45 -0.74 6.80
N ASP A 71 -7.26 -1.78 6.67
CA ASP A 71 -7.21 -2.93 7.58
C ASP A 71 -5.92 -3.72 7.39
N LEU A 72 -5.52 -3.87 6.12
CA LEU A 72 -4.33 -4.57 5.68
C LEU A 72 -3.68 -3.77 4.56
N GLY A 73 -2.36 -3.76 4.48
CA GLY A 73 -1.69 -3.20 3.31
C GLY A 73 -0.30 -3.75 3.11
N ILE A 74 0.26 -3.47 1.94
CA ILE A 74 1.62 -3.83 1.59
C ILE A 74 2.30 -2.69 0.84
N ALA A 75 3.53 -2.38 1.23
CA ALA A 75 4.36 -1.37 0.58
C ALA A 75 5.62 -1.99 -0.01
N ALA A 76 5.93 -1.67 -1.26
CA ALA A 76 7.16 -2.16 -1.90
C ALA A 76 8.39 -1.41 -1.38
N GLY A 77 9.46 -2.17 -1.13
CA GLY A 77 10.71 -1.71 -0.54
C GLY A 77 11.84 -2.66 -0.94
N ASN A 78 12.88 -2.22 -1.64
CA ASN A 78 14.09 -3.03 -1.85
C ASN A 78 13.81 -4.47 -2.37
N LYS A 79 12.98 -4.59 -3.42
CA LYS A 79 12.52 -5.87 -4.03
C LYS A 79 11.72 -6.78 -3.08
N ARG A 80 11.13 -6.21 -2.04
CA ARG A 80 10.31 -6.88 -1.03
C ARG A 80 9.01 -6.12 -0.83
N GLY A 81 7.99 -6.82 -0.35
CA GLY A 81 6.75 -6.24 0.15
C GLY A 81 6.76 -6.22 1.68
N HIS A 82 6.51 -5.05 2.24
CA HIS A 82 6.37 -4.84 3.68
C HIS A 82 4.89 -4.81 4.02
N LEU A 83 4.40 -5.90 4.61
CA LEU A 83 2.99 -6.10 4.91
C LEU A 83 2.69 -5.58 6.31
N PHE A 84 1.60 -4.83 6.44
CA PHE A 84 1.17 -4.20 7.67
C PHE A 84 -0.32 -4.38 7.92
N VAL A 85 -0.69 -4.51 9.18
CA VAL A 85 -2.07 -4.62 9.66
C VAL A 85 -2.31 -3.46 10.59
N LYS A 86 -3.31 -2.61 10.28
CA LYS A 86 -3.59 -1.36 11.02
C LYS A 86 -2.33 -0.52 11.29
N GLY A 87 -1.48 -0.38 10.27
CA GLY A 87 -0.24 0.39 10.33
C GLY A 87 0.93 -0.25 11.08
N ARG A 88 0.79 -1.50 11.58
CA ARG A 88 1.88 -2.25 12.20
C ARG A 88 2.44 -3.27 11.23
N ASN A 89 3.75 -3.24 11.00
CA ASN A 89 4.41 -4.19 10.10
C ASN A 89 4.46 -5.57 10.71
N VAL A 90 3.94 -6.56 10.00
CA VAL A 90 3.78 -7.93 10.51
C VAL A 90 4.56 -8.96 9.68
N ALA A 91 4.92 -8.63 8.44
CA ALA A 91 5.70 -9.50 7.58
C ALA A 91 6.50 -8.70 6.55
N VAL A 92 7.60 -9.29 6.09
CA VAL A 92 8.34 -8.84 4.91
C VAL A 92 8.47 -10.05 4.00
N VAL A 93 7.99 -9.92 2.77
CA VAL A 93 7.95 -11.00 1.78
C VAL A 93 8.68 -10.58 0.51
N PRO A 94 9.18 -11.52 -0.31
CA PRO A 94 9.64 -11.21 -1.65
C PRO A 94 8.55 -10.52 -2.49
N GLU A 95 8.93 -9.64 -3.41
CA GLU A 95 8.00 -8.93 -4.30
C GLU A 95 7.06 -9.90 -5.07
N SER A 96 7.56 -11.07 -5.47
CA SER A 96 6.79 -12.11 -6.16
C SER A 96 5.61 -12.65 -5.34
N GLU A 97 5.72 -12.62 -4.02
CA GLU A 97 4.77 -13.21 -3.07
C GLU A 97 3.79 -12.17 -2.48
N MET A 98 3.91 -10.89 -2.86
CA MET A 98 3.12 -9.80 -2.28
C MET A 98 1.60 -10.05 -2.32
N VAL A 99 1.08 -10.49 -3.47
CA VAL A 99 -0.36 -10.72 -3.67
C VAL A 99 -0.83 -11.94 -2.87
N GLU A 100 -0.04 -13.01 -2.84
CA GLU A 100 -0.34 -14.21 -2.06
C GLU A 100 -0.38 -13.89 -0.57
N ALA A 101 0.62 -13.17 -0.07
CA ALA A 101 0.66 -12.71 1.31
C ALA A 101 -0.56 -11.84 1.67
N LEU A 102 -0.99 -10.93 0.79
CA LEU A 102 -2.21 -10.16 1.01
C LEU A 102 -3.43 -11.06 1.17
N VAL A 103 -3.60 -12.07 0.31
CA VAL A 103 -4.75 -13.00 0.36
C VAL A 103 -4.75 -13.81 1.65
N ASP A 104 -3.60 -14.33 2.05
CA ASP A 104 -3.46 -15.14 3.25
C ASP A 104 -3.76 -14.35 4.51
N TRP A 105 -3.18 -13.14 4.62
CA TRP A 105 -3.44 -12.24 5.74
C TRP A 105 -4.89 -11.76 5.77
N ALA A 106 -5.47 -11.40 4.62
CA ALA A 106 -6.86 -10.96 4.55
C ALA A 106 -7.83 -12.07 4.96
N THR A 107 -7.59 -13.30 4.52
CA THR A 107 -8.38 -14.48 4.91
C THR A 107 -8.30 -14.70 6.42
N TYR A 108 -7.08 -14.67 6.96
CA TYR A 108 -6.89 -14.85 8.40
C TYR A 108 -7.56 -13.77 9.24
N ILE A 109 -7.40 -12.49 8.87
CA ILE A 109 -8.04 -11.35 9.56
C ILE A 109 -9.57 -11.48 9.50
N ASN A 110 -10.12 -11.89 8.36
CA ASN A 110 -11.55 -12.08 8.21
C ASN A 110 -12.12 -13.18 9.13
N GLU A 111 -11.34 -14.24 9.38
CA GLU A 111 -11.76 -15.37 10.21
C GLU A 111 -11.52 -15.14 11.71
N HIS A 112 -10.41 -14.49 12.08
CA HIS A 112 -9.93 -14.42 13.46
C HIS A 112 -9.93 -13.00 14.05
N GLY A 113 -10.13 -11.98 13.22
CA GLY A 113 -10.02 -10.58 13.59
C GLY A 113 -8.58 -10.03 13.57
N VAL A 114 -8.48 -8.71 13.66
CA VAL A 114 -7.21 -7.96 13.57
C VAL A 114 -6.28 -8.25 14.74
N ASP A 115 -6.81 -8.30 15.97
CA ASP A 115 -5.98 -8.47 17.17
C ASP A 115 -5.28 -9.83 17.18
N ALA A 116 -6.00 -10.88 16.78
CA ALA A 116 -5.42 -12.22 16.61
C ALA A 116 -4.35 -12.23 15.49
N ALA A 117 -4.60 -11.52 14.39
CA ALA A 117 -3.65 -11.42 13.29
C ALA A 117 -2.33 -10.75 13.71
N ILE A 118 -2.39 -9.69 14.50
CA ILE A 118 -1.19 -9.03 15.02
C ILE A 118 -0.48 -9.91 16.06
N ALA A 119 -1.23 -10.58 16.94
CA ALA A 119 -0.67 -11.43 17.99
C ALA A 119 0.00 -12.72 17.46
N ARG A 120 -0.31 -13.16 16.24
CA ARG A 120 0.23 -14.41 15.67
C ARG A 120 1.71 -14.33 15.27
N VAL A 121 2.30 -13.13 15.21
CA VAL A 121 3.69 -12.91 14.79
C VAL A 121 4.44 -11.97 15.73
N ASP A 122 5.76 -12.12 15.78
CA ASP A 122 6.65 -11.10 16.34
C ASP A 122 6.93 -10.02 15.28
N THR A 123 6.48 -8.79 15.54
CA THR A 123 6.58 -7.68 14.60
C THR A 123 7.95 -6.99 14.60
N ALA A 124 8.79 -7.23 15.62
CA ALA A 124 10.03 -6.48 15.80
C ALA A 124 10.99 -6.61 14.61
N LEU A 125 11.08 -7.81 14.03
CA LEU A 125 11.89 -8.06 12.84
C LEU A 125 11.33 -7.32 11.62
N ALA A 126 10.02 -7.40 11.38
CA ALA A 126 9.38 -6.78 10.22
C ALA A 126 9.45 -5.24 10.27
N GLU A 127 9.27 -4.66 11.46
CA GLU A 127 9.39 -3.22 11.70
C GLU A 127 10.83 -2.73 11.47
N ARG A 128 11.83 -3.51 11.93
CA ARG A 128 13.24 -3.19 11.72
C ARG A 128 13.61 -3.23 10.24
N GLU A 129 13.24 -4.29 9.53
CA GLU A 129 13.53 -4.42 8.09
C GLU A 129 12.86 -3.32 7.28
N ALA A 130 11.62 -2.95 7.59
CA ALA A 130 10.95 -1.86 6.91
C ALA A 130 11.56 -0.49 7.19
N THR A 131 12.01 -0.24 8.42
CA THR A 131 12.73 0.99 8.76
C THR A 131 14.04 1.09 7.99
N LYS A 132 14.76 -0.03 7.87
CA LYS A 132 16.00 -0.10 7.11
C LYS A 132 15.78 0.21 5.62
N ASP A 133 14.82 -0.45 4.99
CA ASP A 133 14.55 -0.27 3.56
C ASP A 133 13.97 1.13 3.28
N ARG A 134 13.12 1.66 4.17
CA ARG A 134 12.64 3.04 4.09
C ARG A 134 13.78 4.05 4.08
N ASN A 135 14.72 3.91 5.02
CA ASN A 135 15.84 4.83 5.15
C ASN A 135 16.78 4.72 3.93
N ALA A 136 17.00 3.50 3.43
CA ALA A 136 17.81 3.27 2.22
C ALA A 136 17.18 3.95 0.99
N LEU A 137 15.86 3.75 0.76
CA LEU A 137 15.16 4.37 -0.36
C LEU A 137 15.15 5.90 -0.27
N LEU A 138 14.99 6.45 0.94
CA LEU A 138 15.04 7.90 1.15
C LEU A 138 16.45 8.46 0.89
N GLN A 139 17.50 7.73 1.27
CA GLN A 139 18.88 8.12 0.97
C GLN A 139 19.18 8.08 -0.53
N GLU A 140 18.64 7.11 -1.25
CA GLU A 140 18.86 6.96 -2.70
C GLU A 140 18.09 8.02 -3.50
N LYS A 141 16.80 8.22 -3.22
CA LYS A 141 15.91 9.09 -4.02
C LYS A 141 15.77 10.51 -3.47
N GLY A 142 16.39 10.81 -2.33
CA GLY A 142 16.36 12.11 -1.68
C GLY A 142 14.96 12.58 -1.29
N ASP A 143 14.78 13.86 -0.96
CA ASP A 143 13.48 14.39 -0.54
C ASP A 143 12.57 14.75 -1.73
N ASP A 144 13.12 15.15 -2.88
CA ASP A 144 12.37 15.54 -4.08
C ASP A 144 12.49 14.51 -5.22
N ALA A 145 11.96 13.30 -4.98
CA ALA A 145 12.02 12.21 -5.96
C ALA A 145 11.29 12.49 -7.28
N ASN A 146 10.49 13.57 -7.37
CA ASN A 146 9.76 13.95 -8.58
C ASN A 146 10.44 15.09 -9.37
N HIS A 147 11.60 15.58 -8.89
CA HIS A 147 12.32 16.76 -9.38
C HIS A 147 11.39 17.96 -9.56
N SER A 148 10.54 18.17 -8.56
CA SER A 148 9.49 19.18 -8.55
C SER A 148 10.11 20.58 -8.54
N ASN A 149 11.18 20.78 -7.78
CA ASN A 149 11.87 22.07 -7.68
C ASN A 149 12.48 22.51 -9.01
N GLU A 150 13.16 21.59 -9.71
CA GLU A 150 13.74 21.86 -11.03
C GLU A 150 12.65 22.23 -12.03
N LYS A 151 11.55 21.47 -12.07
CA LYS A 151 10.40 21.79 -12.94
C LYS A 151 9.80 23.16 -12.63
N ILE A 152 9.67 23.53 -11.35
CA ILE A 152 9.17 24.85 -10.95
C ILE A 152 10.09 25.96 -11.45
N VAL A 153 11.41 25.77 -11.37
CA VAL A 153 12.40 26.75 -11.89
C VAL A 153 12.24 26.91 -13.40
N GLU A 154 12.13 25.82 -14.14
CA GLU A 154 11.95 25.87 -15.61
C GLU A 154 10.62 26.53 -16.01
N ILE A 155 9.51 26.17 -15.36
CA ILE A 155 8.20 26.81 -15.60
C ILE A 155 8.29 28.33 -15.37
N ARG A 156 8.99 28.76 -14.31
CA ARG A 156 9.16 30.18 -14.00
C ARG A 156 10.00 30.91 -15.06
N LYS A 157 11.04 30.28 -15.61
CA LYS A 157 11.83 30.85 -16.73
C LYS A 157 10.94 31.06 -17.95
N THR A 158 10.17 30.04 -18.34
CA THR A 158 9.26 30.11 -19.48
C THR A 158 8.19 31.20 -19.31
N ILE A 159 7.62 31.36 -18.12
CA ILE A 159 6.62 32.42 -17.84
C ILE A 159 7.26 33.81 -17.84
N SER A 160 8.52 33.92 -17.40
CA SER A 160 9.23 35.20 -17.29
C SER A 160 9.86 35.66 -18.61
N GLY A 161 9.73 34.89 -19.69
CA GLY A 161 10.14 35.28 -21.04
C GLY A 161 11.66 35.25 -21.30
N ASN A 162 12.42 34.49 -20.50
CA ASN A 162 13.84 34.17 -20.77
C ASN A 162 13.97 32.76 -21.37
#